data_AF-A0A221RBM4-F1
#
_entry.id   AF-A0A221RBM4-F1
#
_cell.length_a   1.000
_cell.length_b   1.000
_cell.length_c   1.000
_cell.angle_alpha   90.00
_cell.angle_beta   90.00
_cell.angle_gamma   90.00
#
_symmetry.space_group_name_H-M   'P 1'
#
loop_
_entity.id
_entity.type
_entity.pdbx_description
1 polymer ?
#
loop_
_entity_poly.entity_id
_entity_poly.type
_entity_poly.pdbx_seq_one_letter_code
_entity_poly.pdbx_strand_id
1 'polypeptide(L)'
;MTDRTIAVVGTGLIGASWAAYYLARGFRVVASDPAGGAEEALRERIDGFWPTLETLGLDEGASRDRLEFTPSIADAARGADFVQENGPERLDIKRSILAEIEQGVGEDVLIATSSSGLLVSEAQKGMRHPQRLVLGHPFNPPHLIPLVEVLGGEQTSPENVERAVAFYAGIGKKPIRINREVPGHVANRLQDALWREMFHLVSTGVASVADIDTAISYGPGLRWALMGPFLTMHAGGGDGGITHFLEHLGPAMRDWARDLGEYPETDEYVSTMAEGVEDELAGHDWAAALAARDRLLLGLLAAKAEAPEIP
;
A
#
# COMPACT_ATOMS: atom_id res chain seq x y z
N MET A 1 -22.05 1.71 11.06
CA MET A 1 -20.86 0.82 10.96
C MET A 1 -20.03 0.80 12.25
N THR A 2 -20.35 1.66 13.23
CA THR A 2 -19.60 1.97 14.44
C THR A 2 -19.46 0.86 15.49
N ASP A 3 -20.13 -0.28 15.33
CA ASP A 3 -20.05 -1.42 16.26
C ASP A 3 -19.19 -2.59 15.73
N ARG A 4 -18.59 -2.46 14.55
CA ARG A 4 -17.72 -3.52 14.02
C ARG A 4 -16.34 -3.50 14.67
N THR A 5 -15.79 -4.68 14.90
CA THR A 5 -14.47 -4.90 15.48
C THR A 5 -13.50 -5.39 14.42
N ILE A 6 -12.34 -4.74 14.30
CA ILE A 6 -11.26 -5.12 13.40
C ILE A 6 -10.11 -5.69 14.23
N ALA A 7 -9.67 -6.90 13.92
CA ALA A 7 -8.43 -7.43 14.48
C ALA A 7 -7.24 -6.99 13.63
N VAL A 8 -6.20 -6.46 14.26
CA VAL A 8 -4.95 -6.08 13.60
C VAL A 8 -3.81 -6.93 14.16
N VAL A 9 -3.29 -7.85 13.35
CA VAL A 9 -2.24 -8.78 13.76
C VAL A 9 -0.90 -8.34 13.18
N GLY A 10 0.08 -8.09 14.05
CA GLY A 10 1.34 -7.41 13.72
C GLY A 10 1.16 -5.89 13.76
N THR A 11 1.95 -5.23 14.60
CA THR A 11 1.83 -3.78 14.92
C THR A 11 3.07 -2.98 14.54
N GLY A 12 3.87 -3.51 13.59
CA GLY A 12 4.89 -2.76 12.88
C GLY A 12 4.31 -1.55 12.12
N LEU A 13 5.12 -0.90 11.29
CA LEU A 13 4.73 0.34 10.60
C LEU A 13 3.36 0.23 9.87
N ILE A 14 3.17 -0.83 9.08
CA ILE A 14 1.94 -1.06 8.32
C ILE A 14 0.74 -1.35 9.23
N GLY A 15 0.91 -2.23 10.21
CA GLY A 15 -0.15 -2.59 11.15
C GLY A 15 -0.60 -1.43 12.03
N ALA A 16 0.33 -0.65 12.57
CA ALA A 16 0.03 0.55 13.35
C ALA A 16 -0.72 1.60 12.50
N SER A 17 -0.33 1.74 11.24
CA SER A 17 -1.02 2.64 10.32
C SER A 17 -2.44 2.16 10.00
N TRP A 18 -2.67 0.86 9.84
CA TRP A 18 -4.01 0.30 9.68
C TRP A 18 -4.86 0.50 10.93
N ALA A 19 -4.31 0.20 12.11
CA ALA A 19 -4.98 0.40 13.39
C ALA A 19 -5.43 1.85 13.56
N ALA A 20 -4.53 2.82 13.34
CA ALA A 20 -4.86 4.24 13.38
C ALA A 20 -5.99 4.60 12.39
N TYR A 21 -5.90 4.10 11.15
CA TYR A 21 -6.93 4.34 10.14
C TYR A 21 -8.29 3.78 10.53
N TYR A 22 -8.36 2.52 11.00
CA TYR A 22 -9.60 1.90 11.43
C TYR A 22 -10.23 2.62 12.63
N LEU A 23 -9.41 3.04 13.61
CA LEU A 23 -9.89 3.87 14.73
C LEU A 23 -10.45 5.21 14.24
N ALA A 24 -9.80 5.85 13.26
CA ALA A 24 -10.28 7.10 12.65
C ALA A 24 -11.58 6.93 11.82
N ARG A 25 -11.90 5.70 11.39
CA ARG A 25 -13.19 5.34 10.76
C ARG A 25 -14.25 4.85 11.77
N GLY A 26 -14.00 5.00 13.08
CA GLY A 26 -14.95 4.65 14.14
C GLY A 26 -15.04 3.16 14.48
N PHE A 27 -14.17 2.31 13.95
CA PHE A 27 -14.12 0.90 14.31
C PHE A 27 -13.56 0.71 15.73
N ARG A 28 -13.93 -0.40 16.37
CA ARG A 28 -13.15 -0.93 17.50
C ARG A 28 -11.97 -1.71 16.93
N VAL A 29 -10.77 -1.52 17.47
CA VAL A 29 -9.58 -2.25 17.04
C VAL A 29 -9.07 -3.09 18.20
N VAL A 30 -8.85 -4.37 17.95
CA VAL A 30 -8.11 -5.24 18.87
C VAL A 30 -6.81 -5.66 18.17
N ALA A 31 -5.69 -5.15 18.68
CA ALA A 31 -4.38 -5.38 18.08
C ALA A 31 -3.61 -6.49 18.81
N SER A 32 -2.78 -7.22 18.07
CA SER A 32 -1.86 -8.20 18.65
C SER A 32 -0.48 -8.11 18.02
N ASP A 33 0.53 -8.19 18.89
CA ASP A 33 1.93 -8.33 18.53
C ASP A 33 2.68 -9.04 19.67
N PRO A 34 3.50 -10.06 19.36
CA PRO A 34 4.24 -10.78 20.40
C PRO A 34 5.46 -10.04 20.95
N ALA A 35 5.89 -8.93 20.32
CA ALA A 35 7.09 -8.22 20.74
C ALA A 35 6.90 -7.48 22.07
N GLY A 36 7.91 -7.52 22.94
CA GLY A 36 7.92 -6.74 24.17
C GLY A 36 7.86 -5.23 23.87
N GLY A 37 6.98 -4.51 24.57
CA GLY A 37 6.77 -3.06 24.35
C GLY A 37 5.92 -2.71 23.13
N ALA A 38 5.36 -3.70 22.41
CA ALA A 38 4.60 -3.44 21.19
C ALA A 38 3.34 -2.59 21.42
N GLU A 39 2.64 -2.73 22.55
CA GLU A 39 1.48 -1.90 22.87
C GLU A 39 1.85 -0.41 22.97
N GLU A 40 2.91 -0.09 23.71
CA GLU A 40 3.39 1.28 23.90
C GLU A 40 3.81 1.88 22.56
N ALA A 41 4.60 1.15 21.78
CA ALA A 41 5.03 1.58 20.44
C ALA A 41 3.86 1.74 19.46
N LEU A 42 2.83 0.89 19.55
CA LEU A 42 1.61 1.03 18.75
C LEU A 42 0.86 2.32 19.10
N ARG A 43 0.67 2.59 20.39
CA ARG A 43 -0.04 3.79 20.87
C ARG A 43 0.70 5.06 20.45
N GLU A 44 2.02 5.10 20.63
CA GLU A 44 2.85 6.23 20.20
C GLU A 44 2.74 6.50 18.70
N ARG A 45 2.78 5.45 17.87
CA ARG A 45 2.60 5.58 16.41
C ARG A 45 1.20 6.08 16.05
N ILE A 46 0.15 5.54 16.68
CA ILE A 46 -1.22 5.99 16.47
C ILE A 46 -1.35 7.48 16.82
N ASP A 47 -0.77 7.92 17.94
CA ASP A 47 -0.75 9.34 18.32
C ASP A 47 0.00 10.20 17.31
N GLY A 48 1.12 9.72 16.77
CA GLY A 48 1.86 10.40 15.70
C GLY A 48 1.07 10.52 14.38
N PHE A 49 0.25 9.53 14.03
CA PHE A 49 -0.57 9.54 12.81
C PHE A 49 -1.89 10.31 12.98
N TRP A 50 -2.34 10.53 14.22
CA TRP A 50 -3.66 11.08 14.51
C TRP A 50 -3.89 12.49 13.91
N PRO A 51 -2.95 13.45 13.97
CA PRO A 51 -3.16 14.78 13.37
C PRO A 51 -3.41 14.74 11.86
N THR A 52 -2.74 13.83 11.15
CA THR A 52 -2.96 13.59 9.71
C THR A 52 -4.35 13.03 9.47
N LEU A 53 -4.81 12.10 10.32
CA LEU A 53 -6.16 11.52 10.24
C LEU A 53 -7.25 12.53 10.57
N GLU A 54 -7.03 13.43 11.51
CA GLU A 54 -7.92 14.57 11.80
C GLU A 54 -8.07 15.47 10.58
N THR A 55 -6.96 15.74 9.88
CA THR A 55 -6.98 16.54 8.65
C THR A 55 -7.69 15.83 7.49
N LEU A 56 -7.56 14.50 7.38
CA LEU A 56 -8.33 13.68 6.43
C LEU A 56 -9.83 13.63 6.77
N GLY A 57 -10.20 13.98 8.00
CA GLY A 57 -11.55 13.90 8.53
C GLY A 57 -11.80 12.58 9.26
N LEU A 58 -12.40 12.66 10.45
CA LEU A 58 -12.74 11.51 11.28
C LEU A 58 -14.23 11.15 11.11
N ASP A 59 -14.54 9.85 11.12
CA ASP A 59 -15.92 9.39 11.09
C ASP A 59 -16.57 9.47 12.48
N GLU A 60 -17.90 9.36 12.55
CA GLU A 60 -18.61 9.25 13.82
C GLU A 60 -18.09 8.05 14.63
N GLY A 61 -17.86 8.27 15.94
CA GLY A 61 -17.33 7.23 16.83
C GLY A 61 -15.82 7.02 16.74
N ALA A 62 -15.10 7.79 15.91
CA ALA A 62 -13.65 7.75 15.86
C ALA A 62 -13.03 8.09 17.22
N SER A 63 -12.20 7.20 17.75
CA SER A 63 -11.47 7.43 18.99
C SER A 63 -10.30 6.46 19.12
N ARG A 64 -9.17 6.98 19.60
CA ARG A 64 -7.98 6.18 19.98
C ARG A 64 -8.26 5.25 21.16
N ASP A 65 -9.22 5.60 22.01
CA ASP A 65 -9.59 4.82 23.21
C ASP A 65 -10.33 3.52 22.85
N ARG A 66 -10.73 3.36 21.58
CA ARG A 66 -11.33 2.12 21.05
C ARG A 66 -10.29 1.08 20.64
N LEU A 67 -9.02 1.32 20.99
CA LEU A 67 -7.92 0.37 20.84
C LEU A 67 -7.79 -0.50 22.09
N GLU A 68 -7.91 -1.81 21.88
CA GLU A 68 -7.48 -2.83 22.81
C GLU A 68 -6.24 -3.54 22.27
N PHE A 69 -5.43 -4.06 23.18
CA PHE A 69 -4.22 -4.79 22.85
C PHE A 69 -4.18 -6.12 23.61
N THR A 70 -3.70 -7.16 22.94
CA THR A 70 -3.41 -8.45 23.56
C THR A 70 -2.22 -9.10 22.85
N PRO A 71 -1.29 -9.76 23.57
CA PRO A 71 -0.19 -10.47 22.92
C PRO A 71 -0.67 -11.72 22.16
N SER A 72 -1.91 -12.17 22.37
CA SER A 72 -2.48 -13.40 21.79
C SER A 72 -3.25 -13.11 20.51
N ILE A 73 -2.81 -13.69 19.39
CA ILE A 73 -3.44 -13.53 18.08
C ILE A 73 -4.88 -14.03 18.09
N ALA A 74 -5.10 -15.21 18.68
CA ALA A 74 -6.43 -15.81 18.77
C ALA A 74 -7.39 -14.98 19.64
N ASP A 75 -6.89 -14.34 20.71
CA ASP A 75 -7.71 -13.45 21.53
C ASP A 75 -8.04 -12.15 20.79
N ALA A 76 -7.09 -11.57 20.05
CA ALA A 76 -7.34 -10.38 19.24
C ALA A 76 -8.37 -10.63 18.13
N ALA A 77 -8.33 -11.82 17.54
CA ALA A 77 -9.24 -12.20 16.47
C ALA A 77 -10.64 -12.58 16.99
N ARG A 78 -10.81 -12.81 18.30
CA ARG A 78 -12.07 -13.26 18.89
C ARG A 78 -13.16 -12.19 18.75
N GLY A 79 -14.22 -12.52 18.02
CA GLY A 79 -15.35 -11.62 17.79
C GLY A 79 -15.08 -10.49 16.78
N ALA A 80 -13.97 -10.57 16.04
CA ALA A 80 -13.69 -9.63 14.95
C ALA A 80 -14.61 -9.89 13.74
N ASP A 81 -15.04 -8.81 13.09
CA ASP A 81 -15.81 -8.84 11.83
C ASP A 81 -14.89 -8.89 10.60
N PHE A 82 -13.62 -8.52 10.79
CA PHE A 82 -12.57 -8.50 9.77
C PHE A 82 -11.20 -8.58 10.44
N VAL A 83 -10.24 -9.26 9.80
CA VAL A 83 -8.86 -9.36 10.29
C VAL A 83 -7.89 -8.79 9.27
N GLN A 84 -7.01 -7.89 9.70
CA GLN A 84 -5.86 -7.43 8.94
C GLN A 84 -4.58 -8.07 9.48
N GLU A 85 -3.95 -8.93 8.70
CA GLU A 85 -2.66 -9.55 8.99
C GLU A 85 -1.51 -8.73 8.40
N ASN A 86 -0.56 -8.32 9.25
CA ASN A 86 0.57 -7.43 8.95
C ASN A 86 1.88 -7.99 9.54
N GLY A 87 1.94 -9.29 9.76
CA GLY A 87 3.14 -9.97 10.23
C GLY A 87 4.26 -9.98 9.19
N PRO A 88 5.45 -10.46 9.58
CA PRO A 88 6.64 -10.47 8.73
C PRO A 88 6.42 -11.10 7.35
N GLU A 89 7.18 -10.63 6.35
CA GLU A 89 7.13 -11.10 4.96
C GLU A 89 7.84 -12.45 4.78
N ARG A 90 7.35 -13.47 5.49
CA ARG A 90 7.87 -14.84 5.53
C ARG A 90 6.73 -15.84 5.57
N LEU A 91 6.72 -16.80 4.63
CA LEU A 91 5.61 -17.76 4.48
C LEU A 91 5.40 -18.65 5.71
N ASP A 92 6.47 -19.11 6.35
CA ASP A 92 6.40 -19.94 7.55
C ASP A 92 5.73 -19.20 8.70
N ILE A 93 6.10 -17.93 8.90
CA ILE A 93 5.52 -17.05 9.93
C ILE A 93 4.06 -16.74 9.60
N LYS A 94 3.75 -16.34 8.36
CA LYS A 94 2.37 -16.01 7.95
C LYS A 94 1.42 -17.20 8.10
N ARG A 95 1.85 -18.41 7.73
CA ARG A 95 1.03 -19.63 7.92
C ARG A 95 0.74 -19.89 9.40
N SER A 96 1.72 -19.69 10.28
CA SER A 96 1.51 -19.81 11.73
C SER A 96 0.49 -18.78 12.23
N ILE A 97 0.65 -17.52 11.83
CA ILE A 97 -0.27 -16.43 12.19
C ILE A 97 -1.69 -16.74 11.72
N LEU A 98 -1.85 -17.16 10.46
CA LEU A 98 -3.15 -17.50 9.89
C LEU A 98 -3.81 -18.65 10.67
N ALA A 99 -3.06 -19.69 11.03
CA ALA A 99 -3.58 -20.80 11.82
C ALA A 99 -4.07 -20.35 13.20
N GLU A 100 -3.36 -19.42 13.86
CA GLU A 100 -3.77 -18.83 15.14
C GLU A 100 -5.00 -17.91 14.99
N ILE A 101 -5.05 -17.09 13.93
CA ILE A 101 -6.24 -16.27 13.61
C ILE A 101 -7.48 -17.16 13.51
N GLU A 102 -7.40 -18.28 12.77
CA GLU A 102 -8.55 -19.17 12.58
C GLU A 102 -9.07 -19.79 13.89
N GLN A 103 -8.28 -19.82 14.97
CA GLN A 103 -8.73 -20.29 16.28
C GLN A 103 -9.65 -19.27 16.97
N GLY A 104 -9.52 -17.98 16.63
CA GLY A 104 -10.30 -16.89 17.21
C GLY A 104 -11.52 -16.45 16.39
N VAL A 105 -11.51 -16.61 15.06
CA VAL A 105 -12.58 -16.09 14.18
C VAL A 105 -13.56 -17.14 13.68
N GLY A 106 -14.83 -16.75 13.50
CA GLY A 106 -15.85 -17.55 12.83
C GLY A 106 -15.55 -17.75 11.35
N GLU A 107 -16.04 -18.84 10.75
CA GLU A 107 -15.67 -19.33 9.40
C GLU A 107 -15.90 -18.31 8.26
N ASP A 108 -16.84 -17.38 8.43
CA ASP A 108 -17.23 -16.38 7.43
C ASP A 108 -16.49 -15.03 7.53
N VAL A 109 -15.65 -14.84 8.56
CA VAL A 109 -14.87 -13.62 8.78
C VAL A 109 -13.77 -13.51 7.73
N LEU A 110 -13.69 -12.37 7.03
CA LEU A 110 -12.61 -12.13 6.06
C LEU A 110 -11.27 -11.94 6.78
N ILE A 111 -10.23 -12.54 6.20
CA ILE A 111 -8.84 -12.34 6.62
C ILE A 111 -8.11 -11.70 5.44
N ALA A 112 -7.58 -10.50 5.62
CA ALA A 112 -6.78 -9.81 4.63
C ALA A 112 -5.31 -9.80 5.05
N THR A 113 -4.42 -10.28 4.20
CA THR A 113 -2.97 -10.16 4.40
C THR A 113 -2.42 -8.91 3.70
N SER A 114 -1.56 -8.18 4.38
CA SER A 114 -0.82 -7.02 3.85
C SER A 114 0.47 -7.41 3.11
N SER A 115 0.63 -8.70 2.75
CA SER A 115 1.77 -9.24 2.00
C SER A 115 2.13 -8.38 0.77
N SER A 116 3.39 -7.98 0.63
CA SER A 116 3.85 -7.13 -0.49
C SER A 116 4.39 -7.92 -1.68
N GLY A 117 4.70 -9.20 -1.49
CA GLY A 117 5.25 -10.06 -2.55
C GLY A 117 4.92 -11.54 -2.45
N LEU A 118 4.48 -12.05 -1.29
CA LEU A 118 4.09 -13.45 -1.16
C LEU A 118 2.73 -13.71 -1.84
N LEU A 119 2.64 -14.85 -2.52
CA LEU A 119 1.41 -15.34 -3.13
C LEU A 119 0.40 -15.75 -2.05
N VAL A 120 -0.84 -15.31 -2.21
CA VAL A 120 -1.97 -15.69 -1.33
C VAL A 120 -2.17 -17.20 -1.39
N SER A 121 -2.05 -17.82 -2.57
CA SER A 121 -2.14 -19.28 -2.72
C SER A 121 -1.13 -20.05 -1.85
N GLU A 122 0.07 -19.51 -1.70
CA GLU A 122 1.06 -20.10 -0.80
C GLU A 122 0.70 -19.88 0.67
N ALA A 123 0.18 -18.71 1.03
CA ALA A 123 -0.28 -18.43 2.38
C ALA A 123 -1.50 -19.29 2.80
N GLN A 124 -2.38 -19.64 1.84
CA GLN A 124 -3.55 -20.50 2.07
C GLN A 124 -3.22 -21.94 2.50
N LYS A 125 -2.02 -22.43 2.19
CA LYS A 125 -1.65 -23.83 2.47
C LYS A 125 -1.66 -24.09 3.97
N GLY A 126 -2.53 -25.02 4.40
CA GLY A 126 -2.70 -25.42 5.79
C GLY A 126 -3.83 -24.69 6.53
N MET A 127 -4.49 -23.71 5.90
CA MET A 127 -5.71 -23.12 6.46
C MET A 127 -6.87 -24.12 6.44
N ARG A 128 -7.77 -24.03 7.42
CA ARG A 128 -9.03 -24.77 7.49
C ARG A 128 -10.08 -24.18 6.56
N HIS A 129 -10.14 -22.86 6.47
CA HIS A 129 -11.08 -22.12 5.62
C HIS A 129 -10.30 -21.15 4.71
N PRO A 130 -9.55 -21.64 3.71
CA PRO A 130 -8.71 -20.81 2.84
C PRO A 130 -9.53 -19.84 1.97
N GLN A 131 -10.81 -20.12 1.74
CA GLN A 131 -11.67 -19.37 0.83
C GLN A 131 -11.91 -17.91 1.21
N ARG A 132 -11.66 -17.55 2.48
CA ARG A 132 -11.83 -16.21 3.07
C ARG A 132 -10.52 -15.42 3.20
N LEU A 133 -9.37 -16.00 2.84
CA LEU A 133 -8.11 -15.27 2.77
C LEU A 133 -8.06 -14.47 1.47
N VAL A 134 -7.82 -13.17 1.59
CA VAL A 134 -7.58 -12.25 0.48
C VAL A 134 -6.28 -11.51 0.70
N LEU A 135 -5.69 -10.99 -0.37
CA LEU A 135 -4.76 -9.88 -0.27
C LEU A 135 -5.54 -8.61 0.02
N GLY A 136 -5.01 -7.80 0.93
CA GLY A 136 -5.40 -6.41 1.14
C GLY A 136 -4.15 -5.58 1.30
N HIS A 137 -3.35 -5.51 0.24
CA HIS A 137 -2.02 -4.89 0.26
C HIS A 137 -2.15 -3.36 0.21
N PRO A 138 -1.73 -2.65 1.27
CA PRO A 138 -1.73 -1.19 1.30
C PRO A 138 -0.45 -0.62 0.69
N PHE A 139 -0.40 0.70 0.59
CA PHE A 139 0.80 1.44 0.22
C PHE A 139 1.25 2.34 1.36
N ASN A 140 2.57 2.41 1.59
CA ASN A 140 3.12 3.15 2.72
C ASN A 140 3.07 4.67 2.50
N PRO A 141 2.53 5.48 3.45
CA PRO A 141 1.87 5.07 4.69
C PRO A 141 0.37 4.73 4.51
N PRO A 142 -0.11 3.55 5.01
CA PRO A 142 -1.48 3.08 4.75
C PRO A 142 -2.60 4.00 5.23
N HIS A 143 -2.37 4.85 6.23
CA HIS A 143 -3.39 5.76 6.76
C HIS A 143 -3.65 6.93 5.81
N LEU A 144 -2.67 7.27 4.97
CA LEU A 144 -2.73 8.41 4.05
C LEU A 144 -2.94 7.97 2.60
N ILE A 145 -2.26 6.92 2.15
CA ILE A 145 -2.42 6.42 0.78
C ILE A 145 -3.72 5.60 0.68
N PRO A 146 -4.65 5.96 -0.22
CA PRO A 146 -5.95 5.31 -0.28
C PRO A 146 -5.95 3.99 -1.05
N LEU A 147 -4.94 3.72 -1.88
CA LEU A 147 -4.88 2.53 -2.72
C LEU A 147 -4.76 1.26 -1.87
N VAL A 148 -5.56 0.25 -2.21
CA VAL A 148 -5.44 -1.12 -1.66
C VAL A 148 -5.53 -2.11 -2.81
N GLU A 149 -4.54 -2.99 -2.94
CA GLU A 149 -4.58 -4.09 -3.90
C GLU A 149 -5.31 -5.29 -3.29
N VAL A 150 -6.38 -5.73 -3.96
CA VAL A 150 -7.23 -6.84 -3.52
C VAL A 150 -7.17 -7.98 -4.53
N LEU A 151 -6.81 -9.16 -4.06
CA LEU A 151 -6.76 -10.38 -4.88
C LEU A 151 -7.07 -11.61 -4.03
N GLY A 152 -7.52 -12.67 -4.70
CA GLY A 152 -7.67 -13.99 -4.10
C GLY A 152 -6.58 -14.95 -4.57
N GLY A 153 -6.20 -15.90 -3.70
CA GLY A 153 -5.44 -17.07 -4.11
C GLY A 153 -6.33 -18.11 -4.80
N GLU A 154 -5.75 -19.25 -5.16
CA GLU A 154 -6.39 -20.35 -5.88
C GLU A 154 -7.65 -20.88 -5.19
N GLN A 155 -7.71 -20.82 -3.86
CA GLN A 155 -8.84 -21.31 -3.08
C GLN A 155 -9.78 -20.19 -2.61
N THR A 156 -9.44 -18.92 -2.85
CA THR A 156 -10.26 -17.78 -2.42
C THR A 156 -11.55 -17.74 -3.23
N SER A 157 -12.68 -17.56 -2.55
CA SER A 157 -13.96 -17.44 -3.26
C SER A 157 -14.06 -16.06 -3.93
N PRO A 158 -14.61 -15.96 -5.16
CA PRO A 158 -14.83 -14.68 -5.83
C PRO A 158 -15.66 -13.70 -4.99
N GLU A 159 -16.64 -14.21 -4.25
CA GLU A 159 -17.50 -13.43 -3.36
C GLU A 159 -16.68 -12.78 -2.23
N ASN A 160 -15.66 -13.47 -1.71
CA ASN A 160 -14.79 -12.92 -0.67
C ASN A 160 -13.86 -11.83 -1.20
N VAL A 161 -13.39 -11.94 -2.45
CA VAL A 161 -12.69 -10.84 -3.13
C VAL A 161 -13.60 -9.62 -3.26
N GLU A 162 -14.85 -9.82 -3.67
CA GLU A 162 -15.82 -8.73 -3.81
C GLU A 162 -16.19 -8.10 -2.48
N ARG A 163 -16.40 -8.91 -1.43
CA ARG A 163 -16.60 -8.42 -0.05
C ARG A 163 -15.41 -7.60 0.44
N ALA A 164 -14.18 -7.99 0.12
CA ALA A 164 -12.98 -7.24 0.49
C ALA A 164 -12.88 -5.91 -0.26
N VAL A 165 -13.14 -5.90 -1.57
CA VAL A 165 -13.25 -4.65 -2.36
C VAL A 165 -14.32 -3.74 -1.77
N ALA A 166 -15.51 -4.25 -1.49
CA ALA A 166 -16.59 -3.47 -0.89
C ALA A 166 -16.24 -2.96 0.51
N PHE A 167 -15.54 -3.76 1.33
CA PHE A 167 -15.07 -3.36 2.65
C PHE A 167 -14.11 -2.16 2.57
N TYR A 168 -13.05 -2.26 1.78
CA TYR A 168 -12.08 -1.17 1.64
C TYR A 168 -12.70 0.08 1.02
N ALA A 169 -13.53 -0.06 -0.01
CA ALA A 169 -14.26 1.07 -0.59
C ALA A 169 -15.19 1.75 0.44
N GLY A 170 -15.90 0.94 1.23
CA GLY A 170 -16.84 1.43 2.25
C GLY A 170 -16.19 2.19 3.40
N ILE A 171 -14.88 2.05 3.59
CA ILE A 171 -14.11 2.80 4.60
C ILE A 171 -13.28 3.93 3.99
N GLY A 172 -13.56 4.34 2.74
CA GLY A 172 -12.90 5.47 2.07
C GLY A 172 -11.57 5.16 1.38
N LYS A 173 -11.19 3.87 1.26
CA LYS A 173 -10.05 3.47 0.42
C LYS A 173 -10.47 3.38 -1.06
N LYS A 174 -9.50 3.34 -1.96
CA LYS A 174 -9.68 3.13 -3.42
C LYS A 174 -9.11 1.75 -3.79
N PRO A 175 -9.85 0.66 -3.51
CA PRO A 175 -9.36 -0.69 -3.79
C PRO A 175 -9.32 -0.97 -5.30
N ILE A 176 -8.32 -1.73 -5.74
CA ILE A 176 -8.26 -2.30 -7.08
C ILE A 176 -8.31 -3.83 -7.00
N ARG A 177 -9.05 -4.44 -7.93
CA ARG A 177 -9.10 -5.90 -8.07
C ARG A 177 -7.98 -6.37 -8.99
N ILE A 178 -7.11 -7.23 -8.49
CA ILE A 178 -6.13 -7.95 -9.30
C ILE A 178 -6.73 -9.30 -9.68
N ASN A 179 -6.73 -9.58 -10.98
CA ASN A 179 -7.39 -10.77 -11.54
C ASN A 179 -6.54 -12.05 -11.45
N ARG A 180 -5.22 -11.91 -11.31
CA ARG A 180 -4.28 -13.02 -11.28
C ARG A 180 -3.09 -12.69 -10.38
N GLU A 181 -2.71 -13.65 -9.57
CA GLU A 181 -1.50 -13.57 -8.77
C GLU A 181 -0.25 -13.39 -9.63
N VAL A 182 0.56 -12.41 -9.26
CA VAL A 182 1.89 -12.15 -9.79
C VAL A 182 2.78 -11.70 -8.62
N PRO A 183 4.07 -12.10 -8.58
CA PRO A 183 5.00 -11.59 -7.58
C PRO A 183 5.10 -10.06 -7.65
N GLY A 184 5.00 -9.39 -6.50
CA GLY A 184 5.01 -7.93 -6.40
C GLY A 184 3.71 -7.24 -6.86
N HIS A 185 2.62 -7.99 -7.05
CA HIS A 185 1.29 -7.44 -7.37
C HIS A 185 1.29 -6.54 -8.62
N VAL A 186 0.54 -5.43 -8.66
CA VAL A 186 0.49 -4.55 -9.85
C VAL A 186 1.34 -3.31 -9.61
N ALA A 187 1.10 -2.56 -8.54
CA ALA A 187 1.74 -1.27 -8.35
C ALA A 187 3.23 -1.38 -8.00
N ASN A 188 3.65 -2.36 -7.17
CA ASN A 188 5.09 -2.56 -6.93
C ASN A 188 5.81 -2.99 -8.22
N ARG A 189 5.20 -3.81 -9.08
CA ARG A 189 5.81 -4.15 -10.38
C ARG A 189 6.00 -2.94 -11.30
N LEU A 190 5.06 -2.00 -11.30
CA LEU A 190 5.18 -0.76 -12.06
C LEU A 190 6.29 0.14 -11.48
N GLN A 191 6.39 0.18 -10.15
CA GLN A 191 7.45 0.90 -9.43
C GLN A 191 8.83 0.28 -9.68
N ASP A 192 8.95 -1.04 -9.60
CA ASP A 192 10.19 -1.78 -9.89
C ASP A 192 10.64 -1.57 -11.35
N ALA A 193 9.70 -1.49 -12.30
CA ALA A 193 10.02 -1.20 -13.69
C ALA A 193 10.62 0.20 -13.87
N LEU A 194 10.14 1.19 -13.09
CA LEU A 194 10.71 2.53 -13.07
C LEU A 194 12.09 2.54 -12.39
N TRP A 195 12.20 1.91 -11.21
CA TRP A 195 13.45 1.80 -10.46
C TRP A 195 14.57 1.12 -11.24
N ARG A 196 14.24 0.04 -11.96
CA ARG A 196 15.18 -0.63 -12.88
C ARG A 196 15.86 0.37 -13.80
N GLU A 197 15.07 1.23 -14.43
CA GLU A 197 15.60 2.23 -15.36
C GLU A 197 16.32 3.36 -14.64
N MET A 198 15.80 3.85 -13.52
CA MET A 198 16.48 4.88 -12.70
C MET A 198 17.88 4.43 -12.27
N PHE A 199 18.01 3.20 -11.76
CA PHE A 199 19.30 2.65 -11.36
C PHE A 199 20.24 2.48 -12.55
N HIS A 200 19.73 2.06 -13.69
CA HIS A 200 20.52 1.94 -14.91
C HIS A 200 21.06 3.30 -15.38
N LEU A 201 20.21 4.32 -15.46
CA LEU A 201 20.58 5.67 -15.92
C LEU A 201 21.63 6.32 -15.01
N VAL A 202 21.50 6.16 -13.69
CA VAL A 202 22.50 6.66 -12.73
C VAL A 202 23.81 5.86 -12.86
N SER A 203 23.73 4.52 -12.91
CA SER A 203 24.93 3.66 -12.96
C SER A 203 25.73 3.83 -14.26
N THR A 204 25.07 4.22 -15.35
CA THR A 204 25.72 4.50 -16.63
C THR A 204 26.09 5.98 -16.82
N GLY A 205 25.84 6.83 -15.81
CA GLY A 205 26.21 8.24 -15.81
C GLY A 205 25.37 9.13 -16.72
N VAL A 206 24.16 8.69 -17.10
CA VAL A 206 23.23 9.48 -17.93
C VAL A 206 22.68 10.68 -17.17
N ALA A 207 22.38 10.50 -15.88
CA ALA A 207 21.88 11.56 -15.00
C ALA A 207 22.27 11.31 -13.54
N SER A 208 22.28 12.37 -12.73
CA SER A 208 22.45 12.27 -11.28
C SER A 208 21.17 11.77 -10.59
N VAL A 209 21.27 11.28 -9.35
CA VAL A 209 20.10 10.91 -8.53
C VAL A 209 19.11 12.07 -8.43
N ALA A 210 19.59 13.26 -8.07
CA ALA A 210 18.76 14.45 -7.91
C ALA A 210 18.09 14.90 -9.23
N ASP A 211 18.75 14.76 -10.37
CA ASP A 211 18.15 15.09 -11.67
C ASP A 211 17.06 14.09 -12.05
N ILE A 212 17.24 12.80 -11.75
CA ILE A 212 16.21 11.78 -11.95
C ILE A 212 14.99 12.06 -11.06
N ASP A 213 15.20 12.34 -9.78
CA ASP A 213 14.13 12.65 -8.84
C ASP A 213 13.40 13.94 -9.23
N THR A 214 14.12 14.97 -9.70
CA THR A 214 13.55 16.20 -10.25
C THR A 214 12.73 15.91 -11.52
N ALA A 215 13.27 15.10 -12.44
CA ALA A 215 12.61 14.75 -13.69
C ALA A 215 11.27 14.07 -13.43
N ILE A 216 11.20 13.12 -12.48
CA ILE A 216 9.95 12.46 -12.09
C ILE A 216 9.03 13.42 -11.34
N SER A 217 9.52 14.10 -10.31
CA SER A 217 8.70 14.92 -9.40
C SER A 217 8.08 16.14 -10.07
N TYR A 218 8.75 16.73 -11.06
CA TYR A 218 8.27 17.90 -11.79
C TYR A 218 7.81 17.61 -13.22
N GLY A 219 8.03 16.40 -13.73
CA GLY A 219 7.59 15.96 -15.05
C GLY A 219 6.36 15.05 -14.98
N PRO A 220 6.50 13.75 -15.27
CA PRO A 220 5.38 12.84 -15.30
C PRO A 220 4.70 12.62 -13.94
N GLY A 221 5.43 12.74 -12.82
CA GLY A 221 4.88 12.57 -11.48
C GLY A 221 3.74 13.54 -11.16
N LEU A 222 3.86 14.82 -11.55
CA LEU A 222 2.78 15.81 -11.36
C LEU A 222 1.48 15.39 -12.06
N ARG A 223 1.56 14.92 -13.31
CA ARG A 223 0.37 14.46 -14.05
C ARG A 223 -0.14 13.11 -13.57
N TRP A 224 0.74 12.21 -13.11
CA TRP A 224 0.38 10.91 -12.55
C TRP A 224 -0.35 11.01 -11.21
N ALA A 225 0.00 12.02 -10.42
CA ALA A 225 -0.70 12.36 -9.19
C ALA A 225 -2.17 12.73 -9.45
N LEU A 226 -2.47 13.29 -10.63
CA LEU A 226 -3.82 13.68 -11.05
C LEU A 226 -4.55 12.54 -11.79
N MET A 227 -3.92 11.94 -12.80
CA MET A 227 -4.52 10.95 -13.69
C MET A 227 -3.60 9.76 -13.94
N GLY A 228 -4.16 8.55 -14.04
CA GLY A 228 -3.39 7.34 -14.34
C GLY A 228 -2.73 7.35 -15.74
N PRO A 229 -1.66 6.55 -15.97
CA PRO A 229 -0.87 6.59 -17.20
C PRO A 229 -1.69 6.42 -18.50
N PHE A 230 -2.67 5.53 -18.53
CA PHE A 230 -3.54 5.34 -19.71
C PHE A 230 -4.32 6.60 -20.08
N LEU A 231 -4.87 7.32 -19.09
CA LEU A 231 -5.59 8.56 -19.32
C LEU A 231 -4.65 9.67 -19.77
N THR A 232 -3.44 9.72 -19.21
CA THR A 232 -2.43 10.70 -19.66
C THR A 232 -1.95 10.43 -21.10
N MET A 233 -1.85 9.15 -21.52
CA MET A 233 -1.57 8.80 -22.92
C MET A 233 -2.76 9.15 -23.82
N HIS A 234 -3.98 8.94 -23.34
CA HIS A 234 -5.18 9.36 -24.06
C HIS A 234 -5.19 10.87 -24.30
N ALA A 235 -4.93 11.66 -23.27
CA ALA A 235 -4.82 13.12 -23.37
C ALA A 235 -3.67 13.55 -24.31
N GLY A 236 -2.51 12.88 -24.23
CA GLY A 236 -1.37 13.14 -25.13
C GLY A 236 -1.65 12.84 -26.60
N GLY A 237 -2.68 12.04 -26.90
CA GLY A 237 -3.13 11.77 -28.26
C GLY A 237 -4.06 12.82 -28.86
N GLY A 238 -4.47 13.84 -28.10
CA GLY A 238 -5.42 14.88 -28.55
C GLY A 238 -6.79 14.28 -28.90
N ASP A 239 -7.44 14.83 -29.93
CA ASP A 239 -8.78 14.41 -30.38
C ASP A 239 -8.86 12.92 -30.78
N GLY A 240 -7.74 12.34 -31.23
CA GLY A 240 -7.64 10.93 -31.59
C GLY A 240 -7.41 10.00 -30.40
N GLY A 241 -7.24 10.55 -29.20
CA GLY A 241 -7.09 9.82 -27.95
C GLY A 241 -5.93 8.84 -27.95
N ILE A 242 -6.03 7.80 -27.12
CA ILE A 242 -4.96 6.82 -26.92
C ILE A 242 -4.57 6.06 -28.20
N THR A 243 -5.54 5.83 -29.11
CA THR A 243 -5.26 5.17 -30.38
C THR A 243 -4.28 5.99 -31.20
N HIS A 244 -4.56 7.28 -31.38
CA HIS A 244 -3.67 8.19 -32.10
C HIS A 244 -2.29 8.27 -31.42
N PHE A 245 -2.25 8.37 -30.09
CA PHE A 245 -0.98 8.36 -29.33
C PHE A 245 -0.15 7.10 -29.64
N LEU A 246 -0.74 5.91 -29.54
CA LEU A 246 -0.03 4.64 -29.74
C LEU A 246 0.37 4.39 -31.20
N GLU A 247 -0.42 4.83 -32.18
CA GLU A 247 -0.07 4.71 -33.59
C GLU A 247 1.11 5.62 -33.97
N HIS A 248 1.18 6.82 -33.40
CA HIS A 248 2.18 7.84 -33.78
C HIS A 248 3.46 7.74 -32.94
N LEU A 249 3.36 7.62 -31.61
CA LEU A 249 4.51 7.53 -30.71
C LEU A 249 4.92 6.09 -30.41
N GLY A 250 4.01 5.12 -30.55
CA GLY A 250 4.31 3.72 -30.24
C GLY A 250 5.50 3.13 -31.00
N PRO A 251 5.73 3.42 -32.30
CA PRO A 251 6.95 3.00 -32.99
C PRO A 251 8.24 3.48 -32.32
N ALA A 252 8.33 4.78 -32.01
CA ALA A 252 9.50 5.35 -31.35
C ALA A 252 9.67 4.82 -29.91
N MET A 253 8.56 4.69 -29.16
CA MET A 253 8.58 4.11 -27.82
C MET A 253 9.10 2.66 -27.82
N ARG A 254 8.77 1.86 -28.85
CA ARG A 254 9.32 0.51 -28.99
C ARG A 254 10.81 0.52 -29.27
N ASP A 255 11.29 1.51 -30.00
CA ASP A 255 12.73 1.65 -30.27
C ASP A 255 13.48 2.04 -29.00
N TRP A 256 12.99 3.03 -28.25
CA TRP A 256 13.55 3.41 -26.94
C TRP A 256 13.48 2.28 -25.93
N ALA A 257 12.38 1.51 -25.93
CA ALA A 257 12.21 0.37 -25.02
C ALA A 257 13.25 -0.74 -25.19
N ARG A 258 13.92 -0.82 -26.35
CA ARG A 258 15.01 -1.78 -26.59
C ARG A 258 16.34 -1.35 -25.98
N ASP A 259 16.48 -0.07 -25.64
CA ASP A 259 17.67 0.51 -25.03
C ASP A 259 17.54 0.65 -23.50
N LEU A 260 16.37 0.32 -22.94
CA LEU A 260 16.16 0.34 -21.49
C LEU A 260 17.10 -0.65 -20.78
N GLY A 261 17.50 -0.25 -19.59
CA GLY A 261 18.40 -1.02 -18.75
C GLY A 261 17.80 -2.26 -18.11
N GLU A 262 18.69 -3.13 -17.66
CA GLU A 262 18.38 -4.25 -16.78
C GLU A 262 18.58 -3.87 -15.30
N TYR A 263 17.99 -4.65 -14.40
CA TYR A 263 18.15 -4.43 -12.97
C TYR A 263 19.57 -4.84 -12.57
N PRO A 264 20.28 -4.08 -11.71
CA PRO A 264 21.63 -4.45 -11.28
C PRO A 264 21.66 -5.86 -10.65
N GLU A 265 22.56 -6.72 -11.13
CA GLU A 265 22.70 -8.10 -10.61
C GLU A 265 23.55 -8.19 -9.33
N THR A 266 24.28 -7.12 -9.01
CA THR A 266 25.16 -7.03 -7.84
C THR A 266 24.83 -5.77 -7.03
N ASP A 267 25.26 -5.74 -5.78
CA ASP A 267 25.02 -4.62 -4.86
C ASP A 267 25.92 -3.40 -5.14
N GLU A 268 26.70 -3.39 -6.23
CA GLU A 268 27.66 -2.31 -6.53
C GLU A 268 26.99 -0.94 -6.74
N TYR A 269 25.73 -0.92 -7.20
CA TYR A 269 24.98 0.34 -7.36
C TYR A 269 24.58 0.98 -6.02
N VAL A 270 24.53 0.21 -4.93
CA VAL A 270 23.95 0.65 -3.65
C VAL A 270 24.69 1.87 -3.09
N SER A 271 26.03 1.85 -3.09
CA SER A 271 26.81 2.99 -2.60
C SER A 271 26.59 4.24 -3.44
N THR A 272 26.57 4.10 -4.77
CA THR A 272 26.33 5.22 -5.70
C THR A 272 24.96 5.85 -5.47
N MET A 273 23.90 5.05 -5.28
CA MET A 273 22.57 5.58 -5.00
C MET A 273 22.52 6.25 -3.62
N ALA A 274 23.11 5.62 -2.60
CA ALA A 274 23.14 6.17 -1.25
C ALA A 274 23.86 7.53 -1.20
N GLU A 275 25.05 7.62 -1.80
CA GLU A 275 25.81 8.86 -1.90
C GLU A 275 25.01 9.94 -2.65
N GLY A 276 24.36 9.59 -3.77
CA GLY A 276 23.54 10.54 -4.52
C GLY A 276 22.33 11.07 -3.73
N VAL A 277 21.69 10.23 -2.91
CA VAL A 277 20.61 10.66 -2.01
C VAL A 277 21.15 11.51 -0.86
N GLU A 278 22.29 11.16 -0.29
CA GLU A 278 22.94 11.97 0.76
C GLU A 278 23.30 13.38 0.25
N ASP A 279 23.81 13.48 -0.98
CA ASP A 279 24.10 14.74 -1.64
C ASP A 279 22.83 15.56 -1.89
N GLU A 280 21.74 14.93 -2.34
CA GLU A 280 20.45 15.61 -2.56
C GLU A 280 19.83 16.11 -1.25
N LEU A 281 19.96 15.33 -0.16
CA LEU A 281 19.47 15.70 1.16
C LEU A 281 20.37 16.70 1.89
N ALA A 282 21.55 17.01 1.35
CA ALA A 282 22.50 17.92 2.00
C ALA A 282 21.87 19.30 2.25
N GLY A 283 21.77 19.68 3.53
CA GLY A 283 21.17 20.96 3.94
C GLY A 283 19.65 20.92 4.12
N HIS A 284 19.01 19.76 3.95
CA HIS A 284 17.59 19.56 4.21
C HIS A 284 17.36 18.83 5.54
N ASP A 285 16.34 19.27 6.29
CA ASP A 285 15.80 18.49 7.41
C ASP A 285 14.82 17.45 6.83
N TRP A 286 15.24 16.17 6.85
CA TRP A 286 14.45 15.09 6.29
C TRP A 286 13.11 14.89 7.00
N ALA A 287 13.06 15.08 8.32
CA ALA A 287 11.82 14.96 9.06
C ALA A 287 10.84 16.08 8.66
N ALA A 288 11.34 17.31 8.49
CA ALA A 288 10.54 18.42 7.99
C ALA A 288 10.10 18.21 6.53
N ALA A 289 10.94 17.61 5.68
CA ALA A 289 10.61 17.28 4.30
C ALA A 289 9.48 16.24 4.23
N LEU A 290 9.53 15.19 5.04
CA LEU A 290 8.47 14.20 5.16
C LEU A 290 7.15 14.82 5.65
N ALA A 291 7.20 15.68 6.66
CA ALA A 291 6.02 16.39 7.14
C ALA A 291 5.42 17.32 6.06
N ALA A 292 6.27 17.97 5.27
CA ALA A 292 5.83 18.79 4.14
C ALA A 292 5.19 17.95 3.03
N ARG A 293 5.78 16.79 2.69
CA ARG A 293 5.22 15.83 1.74
C ARG A 293 3.82 15.39 2.18
N ASP A 294 3.65 14.98 3.43
CA ASP A 294 2.37 14.46 3.92
C ASP A 294 1.29 15.55 3.90
N ARG A 295 1.63 16.79 4.29
CA ARG A 295 0.73 17.95 4.16
C ARG A 295 0.33 18.25 2.71
N LEU A 296 1.27 18.19 1.77
CA LEU A 296 0.97 18.40 0.34
C LEU A 296 0.09 17.27 -0.22
N LEU A 297 0.34 16.03 0.20
CA LEU A 297 -0.46 14.88 -0.19
C LEU A 297 -1.89 15.00 0.34
N LEU A 298 -2.09 15.48 1.57
CA LEU A 298 -3.42 15.80 2.10
C LEU A 298 -4.14 16.84 1.22
N GLY A 299 -3.46 17.93 0.85
CA GLY A 299 -4.01 18.95 -0.04
C GLY A 299 -4.39 18.39 -1.42
N LEU A 300 -3.55 17.51 -1.97
CA LEU A 300 -3.83 16.84 -3.24
C LEU A 300 -5.04 15.90 -3.13
N LEU A 301 -5.14 15.11 -2.06
CA LEU A 301 -6.28 14.21 -1.84
C LEU A 301 -7.59 15.00 -1.75
N ALA A 302 -7.60 16.11 -1.02
CA ALA A 302 -8.74 17.01 -0.94
C ALA A 302 -9.11 17.59 -2.32
N ALA A 303 -8.13 18.12 -3.06
CA ALA A 303 -8.33 18.65 -4.40
C ALA A 303 -8.88 17.60 -5.38
N LYS A 304 -8.45 16.35 -5.29
CA LYS A 304 -8.99 15.25 -6.10
C LYS A 304 -10.42 14.90 -5.72
N ALA A 305 -10.78 14.94 -4.43
CA ALA A 305 -12.14 14.69 -3.98
C ALA A 305 -13.12 15.78 -4.48
N GLU A 306 -12.64 17.01 -4.66
CA GLU A 306 -13.40 18.14 -5.21
C GLU A 306 -13.47 18.16 -6.74
N ALA A 307 -12.75 17.29 -7.43
CA ALA A 307 -12.67 17.20 -8.90
C ALA A 307 -13.24 15.86 -9.42
N PRO A 308 -14.56 15.62 -9.30
CA PRO A 308 -15.20 14.36 -9.68
C PRO A 308 -15.14 14.07 -11.20
N GLU A 309 -14.76 15.04 -12.01
CA GLU A 309 -14.54 14.88 -13.45
C GLU A 309 -13.31 14.02 -13.77
N ILE A 310 -12.39 13.86 -12.80
CA ILE A 310 -11.23 12.98 -12.91
C ILE A 310 -11.61 11.58 -12.37
N PRO A 311 -11.47 10.50 -13.16
CA PRO A 311 -11.80 9.14 -12.74
C PRO A 311 -11.02 8.58 -11.52
#